data_AF-A0A257LVB3-F1
#
_entry.id   AF-A0A257LVB3-F1
#
_cell.length_a   1.000
_cell.length_b   1.000
_cell.length_c   1.000
_cell.angle_alpha   90.00
_cell.angle_beta   90.00
_cell.angle_gamma   90.00
#
_symmetry.space_group_name_H-M   'P 1'
#
loop_
_entity.id
_entity.type
_entity.pdbx_description
1 polymer ?
#
loop_
_entity_poly.entity_id
_entity_poly.type
_entity_poly.pdbx_seq_one_letter_code
_entity_poly.pdbx_strand_id
1 'polypeptide(L)'
;PAPSNIGPDGRDKEPPLDAVALYTLDPDSTAKDTSPLDKTIIDSRIALVSPDSVLAVAGITPPLTRDDAGRLVDPKARAVEENLTASVQPYDEQPVVPFAQGISTAAAGKPKLNLNASLAKTPDTAVTEMAAWIDRALPTFKDRKGGFAEDYLKTLAASAIGYASPGNNPVVKMGSYRGLGASPMISEIVLDINYLGFTTRGTSKIMLYEFILFGEMLNHTNLPIEGQSALSYEVGLNLPPIGASPAGTRFDDPSLLSDPSQTTHDLVQQNGRYWSKPQSVVLKPGEYRFVKFATVRYQINIGSGSVGGNFTLSEDLGAAGLSMRWNDDEVERIPSITRESTGLTFIASFRKYFGKACIPGHSYGPFGDFINNMGDPRIAHYIPFNGVAVGPANGIPLGENSFPNNISPNRRNIRFQTIYSSDSG
;
A
#
# COMPACT_ATOMS: atom_id res chain seq x y z
N PRO A 1 15.13 -21.08 -8.14
CA PRO A 1 15.25 -22.03 -7.01
C PRO A 1 16.38 -21.58 -6.08
N ALA A 2 16.04 -21.10 -4.87
CA ALA A 2 17.05 -20.77 -3.87
C ALA A 2 17.70 -22.06 -3.34
N PRO A 3 19.02 -22.09 -3.09
CA PRO A 3 19.69 -23.26 -2.51
C PRO A 3 19.17 -23.51 -1.10
N SER A 4 18.62 -24.70 -0.86
CA SER A 4 17.90 -25.08 0.36
C SER A 4 18.80 -25.73 1.41
N ASN A 5 19.84 -25.03 1.90
CA ASN A 5 20.73 -25.56 2.93
C ASN A 5 20.73 -24.67 4.18
N ILE A 6 19.55 -24.40 4.72
CA ILE A 6 19.38 -23.67 5.99
C ILE A 6 19.47 -24.67 7.15
N GLY A 7 20.37 -24.40 8.10
CA GLY A 7 20.53 -25.18 9.33
C GLY A 7 19.36 -25.05 10.31
N PRO A 8 19.32 -25.87 11.38
CA PRO A 8 18.26 -25.83 12.40
C PRO A 8 18.12 -24.50 13.15
N ASP A 9 19.14 -23.63 13.04
CA ASP A 9 19.23 -22.29 13.63
C ASP A 9 18.86 -21.17 12.64
N GLY A 10 18.45 -21.51 11.41
CA GLY A 10 18.02 -20.55 10.41
C GLY A 10 19.15 -19.87 9.64
N ARG A 11 20.39 -20.40 9.70
CA ARG A 11 21.55 -19.87 8.97
C ARG A 11 21.82 -20.64 7.69
N ASP A 12 22.24 -19.94 6.64
CA ASP A 12 22.84 -20.55 5.45
C ASP A 12 24.20 -21.16 5.82
N LYS A 13 24.56 -22.30 5.24
CA LYS A 13 25.86 -22.94 5.49
C LYS A 13 27.07 -22.09 5.04
N GLU A 14 26.86 -21.10 4.16
CA GLU A 14 27.87 -20.14 3.73
C GLU A 14 27.21 -18.76 3.51
N PRO A 15 27.84 -17.64 3.96
CA PRO A 15 27.24 -16.31 3.87
C PRO A 15 27.28 -15.77 2.42
N PRO A 16 26.15 -15.26 1.89
CA PRO A 16 26.13 -14.63 0.59
C PRO A 16 26.38 -13.12 0.73
N LEU A 17 27.65 -12.66 0.71
CA LEU A 17 28.12 -11.31 0.29
C LEU A 17 29.52 -10.97 0.87
N ASP A 18 30.58 -11.27 0.13
CA ASP A 18 31.99 -11.05 0.52
C ASP A 18 32.52 -9.61 0.28
N ALA A 19 31.67 -8.58 0.21
CA ALA A 19 32.09 -7.31 -0.42
C ALA A 19 32.51 -6.16 0.52
N VAL A 20 31.98 -6.02 1.76
CA VAL A 20 32.38 -4.91 2.67
C VAL A 20 32.00 -5.23 4.12
N ALA A 21 32.90 -4.97 5.09
CA ALA A 21 32.59 -5.00 6.54
C ALA A 21 33.14 -3.77 7.29
N LEU A 22 32.40 -3.31 8.31
CA LEU A 22 32.70 -2.19 9.23
C LEU A 22 32.61 -2.70 10.69
N TYR A 23 33.43 -2.19 11.62
CA TYR A 23 33.53 -2.69 13.01
C TYR A 23 32.81 -1.80 14.07
N THR A 24 32.37 -2.42 15.18
CA THR A 24 32.03 -1.75 16.46
C THR A 24 32.53 -2.53 17.69
N LEU A 25 32.87 -1.82 18.78
CA LEU A 25 33.35 -2.38 20.05
C LEU A 25 32.19 -2.85 20.96
N ASP A 26 32.34 -4.02 21.58
CA ASP A 26 31.44 -4.52 22.64
C ASP A 26 31.85 -3.95 24.01
N PRO A 27 31.05 -3.05 24.62
CA PRO A 27 31.36 -2.45 25.91
C PRO A 27 31.20 -3.40 27.11
N ASP A 28 30.55 -4.56 26.94
CA ASP A 28 30.28 -5.53 28.01
C ASP A 28 31.27 -6.72 27.99
N SER A 29 32.21 -6.74 27.05
CA SER A 29 33.22 -7.79 26.96
C SER A 29 34.15 -7.78 28.17
N THR A 30 34.01 -8.79 29.03
CA THR A 30 34.93 -9.07 30.13
C THR A 30 36.08 -9.99 29.70
N ALA A 31 36.18 -10.31 28.40
CA ALA A 31 37.26 -11.11 27.88
C ALA A 31 38.57 -10.34 28.09
N LYS A 32 39.43 -10.84 28.99
CA LYS A 32 40.79 -10.32 29.05
C LYS A 32 41.46 -10.66 27.73
N ASP A 33 41.79 -9.62 27.00
CA ASP A 33 42.67 -9.73 25.86
C ASP A 33 44.02 -10.26 26.36
N THR A 34 44.28 -11.53 26.04
CA THR A 34 45.51 -12.25 26.40
C THR A 34 46.43 -12.40 25.19
N SER A 35 46.05 -11.81 24.06
CA SER A 35 46.80 -11.82 22.82
C SER A 35 48.14 -11.09 23.01
N PRO A 36 49.27 -11.80 22.87
CA PRO A 36 50.59 -11.16 22.86
C PRO A 36 50.73 -10.17 21.71
N LEU A 37 49.94 -10.33 20.64
CA LEU A 37 49.97 -9.47 19.47
C LEU A 37 49.34 -8.11 19.76
N ASP A 38 48.16 -8.09 20.40
CA ASP A 38 47.47 -6.84 20.73
C ASP A 38 48.28 -6.01 21.72
N LYS A 39 48.87 -6.67 22.72
CA LYS A 39 49.81 -6.00 23.63
C LYS A 39 51.03 -5.42 22.91
N THR A 40 51.62 -6.16 21.97
CA THR A 40 52.77 -5.68 21.18
C THR A 40 52.42 -4.47 20.32
N ILE A 41 51.23 -4.48 19.70
CA ILE A 41 50.73 -3.39 18.85
C ILE A 41 50.38 -2.15 19.70
N ILE A 42 49.72 -2.34 20.84
CA ILE A 42 49.35 -1.25 21.77
C ILE A 42 50.58 -0.60 22.39
N ASP A 43 51.56 -1.40 22.82
CA ASP A 43 52.80 -0.91 23.44
C ASP A 43 53.69 -0.19 22.41
N SER A 44 53.61 -0.58 21.13
CA SER A 44 54.40 -0.02 20.02
C SER A 44 53.61 0.95 19.13
N ARG A 45 52.43 1.41 19.58
CA ARG A 45 51.50 2.26 18.80
C ARG A 45 52.12 3.56 18.26
N ILE A 46 53.15 4.07 18.92
CA ILE A 46 53.87 5.28 18.50
C ILE A 46 54.61 5.09 17.17
N ALA A 47 54.90 3.85 16.79
CA ALA A 47 55.52 3.48 15.52
C ALA A 47 54.50 3.14 14.42
N LEU A 48 53.20 3.25 14.69
CA LEU A 48 52.11 2.96 13.75
C LEU A 48 51.80 4.21 12.92
N VAL A 49 52.61 4.44 11.88
CA VAL A 49 52.56 5.65 11.04
C VAL A 49 51.69 5.46 9.78
N SER A 50 51.46 4.21 9.37
CA SER A 50 50.61 3.81 8.24
C SER A 50 50.07 2.38 8.42
N PRO A 51 49.04 1.95 7.67
CA PRO A 51 48.60 0.55 7.65
C PRO A 51 49.74 -0.43 7.35
N ASP A 52 50.68 -0.05 6.48
CA ASP A 52 51.83 -0.88 6.12
C ASP A 52 52.87 -0.99 7.25
N SER A 53 52.89 -0.03 8.19
CA SER A 53 53.81 -0.05 9.34
C SER A 53 53.43 -1.08 10.40
N VAL A 54 52.23 -1.69 10.32
CA VAL A 54 51.73 -2.58 11.38
C VAL A 54 52.51 -3.90 11.47
N LEU A 55 53.01 -4.41 10.35
CA LEU A 55 53.89 -5.59 10.37
C LEU A 55 55.20 -5.28 11.14
N ALA A 56 55.76 -4.08 10.93
CA ALA A 56 56.94 -3.62 11.68
C ALA A 56 56.63 -3.39 13.17
N VAL A 57 55.47 -2.81 13.48
CA VAL A 57 54.97 -2.61 14.86
C VAL A 57 54.73 -3.95 15.57
N ALA A 58 54.31 -4.99 14.84
CA ALA A 58 54.17 -6.36 15.34
C ALA A 58 55.53 -7.10 15.48
N GLY A 59 56.65 -6.42 15.22
CA GLY A 59 58.01 -6.95 15.32
C GLY A 59 58.42 -7.86 14.17
N ILE A 60 57.74 -7.79 13.03
CA ILE A 60 58.01 -8.63 11.85
C ILE A 60 59.00 -7.89 10.95
N THR A 61 60.13 -8.53 10.67
CA THR A 61 61.22 -7.95 9.87
C THR A 61 61.21 -8.56 8.47
N PRO A 62 61.32 -7.76 7.38
CA PRO A 62 61.48 -8.28 6.03
C PRO A 62 62.74 -9.17 5.88
N PRO A 63 62.78 -10.08 4.90
CA PRO A 63 61.84 -10.25 3.79
C PRO A 63 60.58 -11.05 4.15
N LEU A 64 59.46 -10.66 3.55
CA LEU A 64 58.17 -11.34 3.70
C LEU A 64 57.99 -12.38 2.60
N THR A 65 58.09 -13.65 2.96
CA THR A 65 57.93 -14.78 2.01
C THR A 65 56.46 -15.15 1.90
N ARG A 66 55.99 -15.44 0.67
CA ARG A 66 54.62 -15.86 0.39
C ARG A 66 54.55 -17.31 -0.09
N ASP A 67 53.45 -18.00 0.23
CA ASP A 67 53.10 -19.31 -0.30
C ASP A 67 52.53 -19.20 -1.74
N ASP A 68 52.27 -20.34 -2.38
CA ASP A 68 51.70 -20.41 -3.74
C ASP A 68 50.29 -19.80 -3.84
N ALA A 69 49.61 -19.58 -2.72
CA ALA A 69 48.32 -18.90 -2.63
C ALA A 69 48.44 -17.40 -2.33
N GLY A 70 49.67 -16.86 -2.32
CA GLY A 70 49.95 -15.44 -2.09
C GLY A 70 49.87 -15.01 -0.63
N ARG A 71 49.83 -15.92 0.34
CA ARG A 71 49.72 -15.61 1.79
C ARG A 71 51.10 -15.61 2.44
N LEU A 72 51.29 -14.81 3.48
CA LEU A 72 52.54 -14.82 4.24
C LEU A 72 52.79 -16.20 4.88
N VAL A 73 54.01 -16.71 4.72
CA VAL A 73 54.41 -18.02 5.28
C VAL A 73 54.54 -17.95 6.80
N ASP A 74 54.99 -16.81 7.34
CA ASP A 74 55.08 -16.60 8.78
C ASP A 74 53.67 -16.51 9.39
N PRO A 75 53.27 -17.41 10.32
CA PRO A 75 51.91 -17.44 10.85
C PRO A 75 51.50 -16.16 11.60
N LYS A 76 52.46 -15.47 12.23
CA LYS A 76 52.21 -14.22 12.95
C LYS A 76 52.02 -13.07 11.96
N ALA A 77 52.83 -12.99 10.92
CA ALA A 77 52.71 -12.00 9.86
C ALA A 77 51.45 -12.21 9.03
N ARG A 78 51.11 -13.47 8.76
CA ARG A 78 49.86 -13.86 8.13
C ARG A 78 48.65 -13.45 8.94
N ALA A 79 48.65 -13.72 10.25
CA ALA A 79 47.56 -13.27 11.13
C ALA A 79 47.44 -11.74 11.14
N VAL A 80 48.56 -11.00 11.15
CA VAL A 80 48.54 -9.53 11.07
C VAL A 80 47.98 -9.06 9.72
N GLU A 81 48.42 -9.64 8.61
CA GLU A 81 47.95 -9.27 7.27
C GLU A 81 46.48 -9.65 7.05
N GLU A 82 46.04 -10.85 7.43
CA GLU A 82 44.66 -11.33 7.28
C GLU A 82 43.65 -10.61 8.19
N ASN A 83 44.10 -10.03 9.31
CA ASN A 83 43.24 -9.26 10.22
C ASN A 83 43.31 -7.74 10.02
N LEU A 84 44.24 -7.24 9.20
CA LEU A 84 44.39 -5.80 8.89
C LEU A 84 44.14 -5.45 7.43
N THR A 85 44.21 -6.43 6.52
CA THR A 85 43.71 -6.22 5.17
C THR A 85 42.20 -6.02 5.25
N ALA A 86 41.71 -4.93 4.66
CA ALA A 86 40.28 -4.64 4.49
C ALA A 86 39.54 -5.69 3.62
N SER A 87 40.19 -6.82 3.32
CA SER A 87 39.63 -8.00 2.69
C SER A 87 38.96 -8.88 3.75
N VAL A 88 37.83 -8.37 4.23
CA VAL A 88 36.62 -9.06 4.73
C VAL A 88 36.83 -10.52 5.21
N GLN A 89 37.06 -10.70 6.51
CA GLN A 89 36.77 -11.98 7.18
C GLN A 89 35.27 -11.99 7.57
N PRO A 90 34.48 -13.01 7.19
CA PRO A 90 33.06 -13.07 7.50
C PRO A 90 32.83 -13.33 9.00
N TYR A 91 31.95 -12.54 9.62
CA TYR A 91 31.39 -12.81 10.95
C TYR A 91 29.87 -12.62 10.94
N ASP A 92 29.15 -13.42 11.75
CA ASP A 92 27.71 -13.35 11.95
C ASP A 92 27.28 -12.13 12.80
N GLU A 93 27.34 -10.91 12.24
CA GLU A 93 26.71 -9.78 12.90
C GLU A 93 25.19 -9.97 12.87
N GLN A 94 24.58 -10.28 14.01
CA GLN A 94 23.14 -10.16 14.12
C GLN A 94 22.81 -8.67 14.04
N PRO A 95 22.00 -8.23 13.06
CA PRO A 95 21.66 -6.83 12.95
C PRO A 95 20.93 -6.42 14.23
N VAL A 96 21.57 -5.61 15.08
CA VAL A 96 20.98 -5.06 16.30
C VAL A 96 20.15 -3.83 15.98
N VAL A 97 19.22 -3.49 16.86
CA VAL A 97 18.45 -2.24 16.77
C VAL A 97 19.39 -1.06 17.08
N PRO A 98 19.47 -0.02 16.22
CA PRO A 98 20.39 1.09 16.44
C PRO A 98 19.99 1.95 17.64
N PHE A 99 20.97 2.60 18.26
CA PHE A 99 20.72 3.69 19.20
C PHE A 99 20.36 4.96 18.41
N ALA A 100 19.08 5.30 18.37
CA ALA A 100 18.61 6.51 17.69
C ALA A 100 17.45 7.17 18.47
N GLN A 101 17.26 8.47 18.25
CA GLN A 101 16.14 9.19 18.84
C GLN A 101 14.80 8.57 18.44
N GLY A 102 13.93 8.32 19.43
CA GLY A 102 12.64 7.67 19.22
C GLY A 102 12.65 6.14 19.30
N ILE A 103 13.83 5.53 19.39
CA ILE A 103 13.98 4.09 19.70
C ILE A 103 14.16 3.93 21.21
N SER A 104 13.43 2.98 21.79
CA SER A 104 13.52 2.63 23.21
C SER A 104 14.92 2.09 23.56
N THR A 105 15.48 2.56 24.68
CA THR A 105 16.75 2.05 25.22
C THR A 105 16.67 0.57 25.62
N ALA A 106 15.46 0.05 25.86
CA ALA A 106 15.25 -1.37 26.13
C ALA A 106 15.39 -2.25 24.88
N ALA A 107 15.28 -1.67 23.68
CA ALA A 107 15.41 -2.35 22.40
C ALA A 107 16.74 -2.04 21.71
N ALA A 108 17.25 -0.81 21.84
CA ALA A 108 18.52 -0.40 21.25
C ALA A 108 19.69 -1.29 21.73
N GLY A 109 20.57 -1.66 20.81
CA GLY A 109 21.67 -2.59 21.06
C GLY A 109 21.26 -4.06 21.24
N LYS A 110 19.96 -4.40 21.15
CA LYS A 110 19.47 -5.78 21.18
C LYS A 110 19.26 -6.32 19.76
N PRO A 111 19.32 -7.65 19.56
CA PRO A 111 19.01 -8.25 18.26
C PRO A 111 17.64 -7.81 17.73
N LYS A 112 17.55 -7.58 16.41
CA LYS A 112 16.26 -7.38 15.75
C LYS A 112 15.39 -8.63 15.85
N LEU A 113 14.07 -8.45 15.74
CA LEU A 113 13.15 -9.57 15.62
C LEU A 113 13.50 -10.43 14.40
N ASN A 114 13.62 -11.74 14.59
CA ASN A 114 13.89 -12.67 13.50
C ASN A 114 12.61 -12.86 12.66
N LEU A 115 12.61 -12.28 11.46
CA LEU A 115 11.47 -12.35 10.54
C LEU A 115 11.21 -13.79 10.08
N ASN A 116 12.24 -14.58 9.78
CA ASN A 116 12.09 -15.98 9.37
C ASN A 116 11.44 -16.83 10.47
N ALA A 117 11.83 -16.62 11.73
CA ALA A 117 11.20 -17.26 12.88
C ALA A 117 9.73 -16.83 13.05
N SER A 118 9.40 -15.58 12.67
CA SER A 118 8.02 -15.08 12.68
C SER A 118 7.18 -15.72 11.56
N LEU A 119 7.75 -15.85 10.36
CA LEU A 119 7.10 -16.49 9.20
C LEU A 119 6.80 -17.99 9.41
N ALA A 120 7.53 -18.65 10.31
CA ALA A 120 7.26 -20.04 10.69
C ALA A 120 6.06 -20.22 11.64
N LYS A 121 5.50 -19.12 12.18
CA LYS A 121 4.34 -19.13 13.08
C LYS A 121 3.04 -18.94 12.31
N THR A 122 1.91 -19.13 13.00
CA THR A 122 0.62 -18.72 12.44
C THR A 122 0.59 -17.19 12.24
N PRO A 123 -0.08 -16.68 11.19
CA PRO A 123 -0.09 -15.25 10.90
C PRO A 123 -0.51 -14.38 12.10
N ASP A 124 -1.57 -14.78 12.82
CA ASP A 124 -2.07 -14.01 13.97
C ASP A 124 -1.07 -13.91 15.13
N THR A 125 -0.33 -15.00 15.38
CA THR A 125 0.72 -15.04 16.41
C THR A 125 1.88 -14.16 16.00
N ALA A 126 2.36 -14.31 14.76
CA ALA A 126 3.45 -13.51 14.21
C ALA A 126 3.13 -12.01 14.24
N VAL A 127 1.92 -11.63 13.81
CA VAL A 127 1.44 -10.24 13.82
C VAL A 127 1.41 -9.69 15.25
N THR A 128 0.84 -10.45 16.18
CA THR A 128 0.69 -10.00 17.58
C THR A 128 2.06 -9.81 18.26
N GLU A 129 2.97 -10.76 18.07
CA GLU A 129 4.33 -10.66 18.63
C GLU A 129 5.14 -9.52 18.01
N MET A 130 5.07 -9.36 16.68
CA MET A 130 5.78 -8.29 15.99
C MET A 130 5.21 -6.92 16.37
N ALA A 131 3.89 -6.76 16.48
CA ALA A 131 3.27 -5.53 16.94
C ALA A 131 3.70 -5.17 18.38
N ALA A 132 3.75 -6.15 19.28
CA ALA A 132 4.23 -5.96 20.64
C ALA A 132 5.73 -5.60 20.69
N TRP A 133 6.54 -6.16 19.78
CA TRP A 133 7.94 -5.76 19.62
C TRP A 133 8.06 -4.32 19.12
N ILE A 134 7.27 -3.91 18.12
CA ILE A 134 7.25 -2.53 17.60
C ILE A 134 6.85 -1.55 18.69
N ASP A 135 5.79 -1.81 19.47
CA ASP A 135 5.36 -0.94 20.57
C ASP A 135 6.47 -0.77 21.63
N ARG A 136 7.19 -1.84 21.95
CA ARG A 136 8.30 -1.80 22.90
C ARG A 136 9.52 -1.05 22.35
N ALA A 137 9.84 -1.27 21.07
CA ALA A 137 11.01 -0.69 20.43
C ALA A 137 10.80 0.77 20.01
N LEU A 138 9.56 1.15 19.69
CA LEU A 138 9.14 2.47 19.21
C LEU A 138 7.89 2.95 19.98
N PRO A 139 8.01 3.40 21.25
CA PRO A 139 6.87 3.58 22.16
C PRO A 139 5.80 4.61 21.74
N THR A 140 6.17 5.56 20.86
CA THR A 140 5.26 6.60 20.36
C THR A 140 4.76 6.32 18.95
N PHE A 141 5.13 5.18 18.36
CA PHE A 141 4.83 4.89 16.96
C PHE A 141 3.32 4.72 16.73
N LYS A 142 2.60 4.18 17.72
CA LYS A 142 1.14 4.02 17.67
C LYS A 142 0.39 5.35 17.51
N ASP A 143 0.98 6.46 17.98
CA ASP A 143 0.36 7.78 17.92
C ASP A 143 0.37 8.35 16.49
N ARG A 144 1.18 7.76 15.60
CA ARG A 144 1.22 8.09 14.16
C ARG A 144 0.01 7.56 13.38
N LYS A 145 -0.91 6.84 14.04
CA LYS A 145 -2.10 6.27 13.40
C LYS A 145 -3.00 7.31 12.72
N GLY A 146 -2.98 8.56 13.19
CA GLY A 146 -3.89 9.60 12.69
C GLY A 146 -5.36 9.13 12.71
N GLY A 147 -6.03 9.20 11.57
CA GLY A 147 -7.41 8.72 11.37
C GLY A 147 -7.55 7.23 11.04
N PHE A 148 -6.48 6.42 11.14
CA PHE A 148 -6.53 5.00 10.82
C PHE A 148 -7.39 4.23 11.83
N ALA A 149 -8.38 3.48 11.33
CA ALA A 149 -9.46 2.91 12.14
C ALA A 149 -9.10 1.58 12.83
N GLU A 150 -8.21 0.79 12.22
CA GLU A 150 -7.79 -0.53 12.74
C GLU A 150 -6.58 -0.41 13.70
N ASP A 151 -6.15 -1.53 14.29
CA ASP A 151 -4.94 -1.55 15.13
C ASP A 151 -3.71 -1.24 14.25
N TYR A 152 -3.20 -0.02 14.39
CA TYR A 152 -2.14 0.51 13.56
C TYR A 152 -0.86 -0.33 13.62
N LEU A 153 -0.43 -0.76 14.82
CA LEU A 153 0.80 -1.53 14.97
C LEU A 153 0.65 -2.95 14.42
N LYS A 154 -0.50 -3.59 14.64
CA LYS A 154 -0.79 -4.90 14.05
C LYS A 154 -0.92 -4.83 12.53
N THR A 155 -1.43 -3.74 11.98
CA THR A 155 -1.52 -3.52 10.53
C THR A 155 -0.14 -3.39 9.89
N LEU A 156 0.78 -2.65 10.53
CA LEU A 156 2.18 -2.58 10.09
C LEU A 156 2.86 -3.95 10.15
N ALA A 157 2.69 -4.67 11.26
CA ALA A 157 3.22 -6.02 11.41
C ALA A 157 2.66 -6.98 10.35
N ALA A 158 1.35 -6.95 10.10
CA ALA A 158 0.70 -7.75 9.09
C ALA A 158 1.21 -7.44 7.68
N SER A 159 1.46 -6.16 7.37
CA SER A 159 2.05 -5.77 6.08
C SER A 159 3.47 -6.30 5.92
N ALA A 160 4.30 -6.21 6.97
CA ALA A 160 5.66 -6.73 6.95
C ALA A 160 5.69 -8.27 6.79
N ILE A 161 4.80 -8.98 7.49
CA ILE A 161 4.68 -10.45 7.40
C ILE A 161 4.14 -10.87 6.05
N GLY A 162 3.11 -10.20 5.53
CA GLY A 162 2.53 -10.47 4.22
C GLY A 162 3.56 -10.27 3.12
N TYR A 163 4.27 -9.13 3.14
CA TYR A 163 5.34 -8.83 2.19
C TYR A 163 6.45 -9.88 2.16
N ALA A 164 6.85 -10.38 3.32
CA ALA A 164 7.96 -11.34 3.44
C ALA A 164 7.53 -12.80 3.26
N SER A 165 6.22 -13.09 3.35
CA SER A 165 5.69 -14.43 3.20
C SER A 165 5.82 -14.92 1.76
N PRO A 166 6.12 -16.21 1.53
CA PRO A 166 6.10 -16.80 0.19
C PRO A 166 4.75 -16.56 -0.50
N GLY A 167 4.79 -16.10 -1.76
CA GLY A 167 3.59 -15.73 -2.51
C GLY A 167 3.06 -14.32 -2.19
N ASN A 168 3.63 -13.63 -1.19
CA ASN A 168 3.27 -12.28 -0.80
C ASN A 168 1.75 -12.15 -0.54
N ASN A 169 1.13 -13.11 0.15
CA ASN A 169 -0.33 -13.04 0.36
C ASN A 169 -0.70 -11.94 1.36
N PRO A 170 -1.86 -11.28 1.21
CA PRO A 170 -2.41 -10.40 2.24
C PRO A 170 -2.54 -11.12 3.58
N VAL A 171 -2.31 -10.41 4.68
CA VAL A 171 -2.47 -10.94 6.04
C VAL A 171 -3.53 -10.11 6.74
N VAL A 172 -4.75 -10.64 6.80
CA VAL A 172 -5.91 -9.87 7.26
C VAL A 172 -6.62 -10.54 8.43
N LYS A 173 -7.17 -9.72 9.33
CA LYS A 173 -8.13 -10.13 10.35
C LYS A 173 -9.15 -9.02 10.52
N MET A 174 -10.35 -9.25 9.99
CA MET A 174 -11.43 -8.27 9.96
C MET A 174 -11.70 -7.66 11.34
N GLY A 175 -11.77 -6.33 11.38
CA GLY A 175 -11.97 -5.56 12.62
C GLY A 175 -10.75 -5.49 13.54
N SER A 176 -9.60 -6.03 13.12
CA SER A 176 -8.36 -6.03 13.91
C SER A 176 -7.19 -5.41 13.12
N TYR A 177 -6.76 -6.04 12.02
CA TYR A 177 -5.61 -5.57 11.23
C TYR A 177 -5.70 -5.99 9.76
N ARG A 178 -4.97 -5.25 8.91
CA ARG A 178 -4.92 -5.50 7.48
C ARG A 178 -3.53 -5.25 6.88
N GLY A 179 -2.83 -6.33 6.58
CA GLY A 179 -1.56 -6.31 5.88
C GLY A 179 -1.75 -6.41 4.38
N LEU A 180 -1.25 -5.41 3.64
CA LEU A 180 -1.22 -5.46 2.18
C LEU A 180 -0.06 -6.36 1.74
N GLY A 181 -0.37 -7.41 0.98
CA GLY A 181 0.63 -8.22 0.27
C GLY A 181 0.65 -7.86 -1.22
N ALA A 182 0.90 -8.85 -2.08
CA ALA A 182 0.64 -8.92 -3.52
C ALA A 182 -0.87 -8.93 -3.83
N SER A 183 -1.59 -7.99 -3.24
CA SER A 183 -2.91 -7.55 -3.68
C SER A 183 -2.77 -6.20 -4.36
N PRO A 184 -3.55 -5.94 -5.43
CA PRO A 184 -3.64 -4.59 -5.98
C PRO A 184 -4.24 -3.62 -4.95
N MET A 185 -4.04 -2.33 -5.17
CA MET A 185 -4.83 -1.27 -4.53
C MET A 185 -5.87 -0.76 -5.52
N ILE A 186 -7.03 -0.30 -5.06
CA ILE A 186 -7.96 0.47 -5.89
C ILE A 186 -7.46 1.91 -5.98
N SER A 187 -7.04 2.30 -7.18
CA SER A 187 -6.61 3.65 -7.51
C SER A 187 -7.80 4.58 -7.72
N GLU A 188 -8.77 4.16 -8.52
CA GLU A 188 -9.98 4.91 -8.85
C GLU A 188 -11.19 3.97 -8.90
N ILE A 189 -12.36 4.47 -8.49
CA ILE A 189 -13.66 3.82 -8.72
C ILE A 189 -14.46 4.68 -9.69
N VAL A 190 -15.06 4.06 -10.69
CA VAL A 190 -15.92 4.75 -11.65
C VAL A 190 -17.29 4.09 -11.67
N LEU A 191 -18.33 4.90 -11.45
CA LEU A 191 -19.71 4.51 -11.68
C LEU A 191 -20.19 5.17 -12.96
N ASP A 192 -20.53 4.35 -13.93
CA ASP A 192 -21.08 4.76 -15.20
C ASP A 192 -22.59 4.51 -15.19
N ILE A 193 -23.36 5.58 -15.45
CA ILE A 193 -24.80 5.61 -15.27
C ILE A 193 -25.47 5.95 -16.61
N ASN A 194 -26.23 4.97 -17.09
CA ASN A 194 -27.06 5.07 -18.28
C ASN A 194 -28.52 5.18 -17.88
N TYR A 195 -29.15 6.30 -18.21
CA TYR A 195 -30.61 6.37 -18.26
C TYR A 195 -31.07 5.89 -19.64
N LEU A 196 -31.82 4.79 -19.68
CA LEU A 196 -32.26 4.14 -20.91
C LEU A 196 -33.65 4.61 -21.37
N GLY A 197 -34.22 5.62 -20.69
CA GLY A 197 -35.56 6.12 -20.94
C GLY A 197 -36.61 5.51 -20.02
N PHE A 198 -37.86 5.50 -20.45
CA PHE A 198 -38.95 4.86 -19.74
C PHE A 198 -39.81 4.03 -20.69
N THR A 199 -40.45 3.00 -20.16
CA THR A 199 -41.52 2.27 -20.82
C THR A 199 -42.84 2.51 -20.07
N THR A 200 -43.96 2.16 -20.71
CA THR A 200 -45.29 2.27 -20.10
C THR A 200 -45.90 0.88 -19.96
N ARG A 201 -46.37 0.55 -18.76
CA ARG A 201 -47.09 -0.69 -18.45
C ARG A 201 -48.44 -0.32 -17.82
N GLY A 202 -49.52 -0.44 -18.60
CA GLY A 202 -50.83 0.09 -18.20
C GLY A 202 -50.77 1.62 -18.08
N THR A 203 -51.19 2.17 -16.94
CA THR A 203 -51.09 3.62 -16.65
C THR A 203 -49.76 4.03 -16.02
N SER A 204 -48.88 3.06 -15.73
CA SER A 204 -47.64 3.30 -15.00
C SER A 204 -46.46 3.46 -15.95
N LYS A 205 -45.59 4.43 -15.65
CA LYS A 205 -44.29 4.59 -16.30
C LYS A 205 -43.21 3.89 -15.48
N ILE A 206 -42.34 3.17 -16.17
CA ILE A 206 -41.23 2.43 -15.60
C ILE A 206 -39.95 3.03 -16.18
N MET A 207 -39.16 3.69 -15.33
CA MET A 207 -37.86 4.23 -15.71
C MET A 207 -36.82 3.12 -15.75
N LEU A 208 -35.97 3.16 -16.77
CA LEU A 208 -34.96 2.15 -17.02
C LEU A 208 -33.56 2.73 -16.81
N TYR A 209 -32.75 2.08 -15.99
CA TYR A 209 -31.36 2.45 -15.76
C TYR A 209 -30.43 1.27 -15.97
N GLU A 210 -29.20 1.56 -16.37
CA GLU A 210 -28.08 0.62 -16.32
C GLU A 210 -26.90 1.30 -15.63
N PHE A 211 -26.46 0.73 -14.51
CA PHE A 211 -25.32 1.20 -13.74
C PHE A 211 -24.18 0.20 -13.91
N ILE A 212 -23.00 0.69 -14.27
CA ILE A 212 -21.81 -0.13 -14.51
C ILE A 212 -20.72 0.32 -13.55
N LEU A 213 -20.22 -0.64 -12.75
CA LEU A 213 -19.16 -0.40 -11.78
C LEU A 213 -17.82 -0.80 -12.37
N PHE A 214 -16.88 0.14 -12.41
CA PHE A 214 -15.49 -0.09 -12.76
C PHE A 214 -14.58 0.24 -11.58
N GLY A 215 -13.49 -0.50 -11.46
CA GLY A 215 -12.39 -0.18 -10.55
C GLY A 215 -11.09 -0.15 -11.34
N GLU A 216 -10.29 0.88 -11.12
CA GLU A 216 -8.91 0.89 -11.55
C GLU A 216 -8.03 0.31 -10.45
N MET A 217 -7.26 -0.69 -10.82
CA MET A 217 -6.39 -1.42 -9.92
C MET A 217 -4.93 -1.05 -10.19
N LEU A 218 -4.16 -0.86 -9.12
CA LEU A 218 -2.73 -0.59 -9.14
C LEU A 218 -1.96 -1.76 -8.53
N ASN A 219 -1.00 -2.32 -9.26
CA ASN A 219 0.05 -3.12 -8.66
C ASN A 219 1.17 -2.20 -8.14
N HIS A 220 1.18 -1.97 -6.83
CA HIS A 220 2.16 -1.12 -6.16
C HIS A 220 3.49 -1.84 -5.83
N THR A 221 3.57 -3.14 -6.12
CA THR A 221 4.73 -3.97 -5.79
C THR A 221 5.75 -4.00 -6.94
N ASN A 222 6.94 -4.52 -6.67
CA ASN A 222 7.98 -4.77 -7.67
C ASN A 222 7.86 -6.14 -8.36
N LEU A 223 6.79 -6.91 -8.07
CA LEU A 223 6.54 -8.23 -8.65
C LEU A 223 5.20 -8.27 -9.39
N PRO A 224 5.03 -9.12 -10.41
CA PRO A 224 3.71 -9.36 -10.97
C PRO A 224 2.75 -9.92 -9.90
N ILE A 225 1.48 -9.54 -9.98
CA ILE A 225 0.43 -10.06 -9.11
C ILE A 225 -0.68 -10.68 -9.95
N GLU A 226 -1.20 -11.81 -9.48
CA GLU A 226 -2.28 -12.55 -10.11
C GLU A 226 -3.26 -13.05 -9.04
N GLY A 227 -4.56 -12.91 -9.31
CA GLY A 227 -5.59 -13.36 -8.38
C GLY A 227 -7.00 -12.97 -8.81
N GLN A 228 -7.93 -13.13 -7.88
CA GLN A 228 -9.35 -12.86 -8.09
C GLN A 228 -9.77 -11.64 -7.26
N SER A 229 -10.36 -10.64 -7.91
CA SER A 229 -10.85 -9.43 -7.24
C SER A 229 -12.37 -9.30 -7.32
N ALA A 230 -13.00 -8.85 -6.25
CA ALA A 230 -14.41 -8.45 -6.26
C ALA A 230 -14.59 -7.11 -5.54
N LEU A 231 -15.53 -6.29 -6.00
CA LEU A 231 -15.90 -5.03 -5.35
C LEU A 231 -17.29 -5.12 -4.74
N SER A 232 -17.48 -4.45 -3.60
CA SER A 232 -18.82 -4.20 -3.10
C SER A 232 -19.56 -3.21 -4.00
N TYR A 233 -20.86 -3.46 -4.19
CA TYR A 233 -21.75 -2.57 -4.91
C TYR A 233 -22.46 -1.66 -3.90
N GLU A 234 -21.90 -0.48 -3.69
CA GLU A 234 -22.40 0.55 -2.76
C GLU A 234 -22.67 1.84 -3.53
N VAL A 235 -23.94 2.09 -3.82
CA VAL A 235 -24.43 3.19 -4.65
C VAL A 235 -25.55 3.90 -3.88
N GLY A 236 -25.15 4.90 -3.11
CA GLY A 236 -26.04 5.68 -2.24
C GLY A 236 -26.86 6.74 -2.96
N LEU A 237 -26.92 6.65 -4.29
CA LEU A 237 -27.83 7.45 -5.10
C LEU A 237 -29.26 6.95 -4.89
N ASN A 238 -30.22 7.87 -4.85
CA ASN A 238 -31.64 7.54 -4.88
C ASN A 238 -32.38 8.41 -5.91
N LEU A 239 -33.55 7.94 -6.34
CA LEU A 239 -34.42 8.70 -7.23
C LEU A 239 -35.14 9.79 -6.42
N PRO A 240 -35.14 11.06 -6.85
CA PRO A 240 -35.96 12.08 -6.22
C PRO A 240 -37.45 11.80 -6.45
N PRO A 241 -38.36 12.50 -5.76
CA PRO A 241 -39.77 12.46 -6.11
C PRO A 241 -39.98 12.86 -7.58
N ILE A 242 -40.75 12.07 -8.34
CA ILE A 242 -41.10 12.36 -9.74
C ILE A 242 -42.62 12.44 -9.87
N GLY A 243 -43.12 13.64 -10.20
CA GLY A 243 -44.56 13.90 -10.22
C GLY A 243 -45.17 13.71 -8.83
N ALA A 244 -46.16 12.83 -8.73
CA ALA A 244 -46.81 12.49 -7.46
C ALA A 244 -46.17 11.28 -6.74
N SER A 245 -45.17 10.64 -7.34
CA SER A 245 -44.46 9.52 -6.71
C SER A 245 -43.46 10.03 -5.67
N PRO A 246 -43.38 9.38 -4.49
CA PRO A 246 -42.37 9.72 -3.49
C PRO A 246 -40.96 9.42 -4.00
N ALA A 247 -39.95 9.87 -3.27
CA ALA A 247 -38.56 9.51 -3.53
C ALA A 247 -38.41 7.98 -3.54
N GLY A 248 -37.58 7.49 -4.46
CA GLY A 248 -37.22 6.08 -4.54
C GLY A 248 -36.26 5.67 -3.42
N THR A 249 -36.14 4.37 -3.22
CA THR A 249 -35.08 3.79 -2.40
C THR A 249 -33.71 3.99 -3.05
N ARG A 250 -32.64 3.76 -2.29
CA ARG A 250 -31.28 3.81 -2.82
C ARG A 250 -31.06 2.70 -3.84
N PHE A 251 -30.21 2.95 -4.83
CA PHE A 251 -29.87 1.97 -5.87
C PHE A 251 -29.09 0.75 -5.32
N ASP A 252 -28.50 0.86 -4.13
CA ASP A 252 -27.86 -0.25 -3.40
C ASP A 252 -28.73 -0.85 -2.28
N ASP A 253 -29.99 -0.45 -2.16
CA ASP A 253 -30.88 -0.98 -1.12
C ASP A 253 -31.14 -2.49 -1.33
N PRO A 254 -30.97 -3.33 -0.29
CA PRO A 254 -31.21 -4.77 -0.41
C PRO A 254 -32.62 -5.14 -0.88
N SER A 255 -33.65 -4.36 -0.53
CA SER A 255 -35.02 -4.61 -0.97
C SER A 255 -35.19 -4.38 -2.48
N LEU A 256 -34.41 -3.47 -3.06
CA LEU A 256 -34.41 -3.21 -4.50
C LEU A 256 -33.58 -4.27 -5.26
N LEU A 257 -32.37 -4.56 -4.77
CA LEU A 257 -31.47 -5.53 -5.40
C LEU A 257 -31.97 -6.98 -5.30
N SER A 258 -32.80 -7.30 -4.32
CA SER A 258 -33.39 -8.65 -4.20
C SER A 258 -34.67 -8.85 -5.03
N ASP A 259 -35.25 -7.79 -5.61
CA ASP A 259 -36.49 -7.87 -6.40
C ASP A 259 -36.18 -8.05 -7.90
N PRO A 260 -36.31 -9.28 -8.47
CA PRO A 260 -36.02 -9.54 -9.88
C PRO A 260 -37.00 -8.85 -10.84
N SER A 261 -38.13 -8.33 -10.35
CA SER A 261 -39.06 -7.54 -11.15
C SER A 261 -38.58 -6.09 -11.35
N GLN A 262 -37.71 -5.61 -10.45
CA GLN A 262 -37.15 -4.26 -10.47
C GLN A 262 -35.68 -4.24 -10.83
N THR A 263 -34.93 -5.33 -10.61
CA THR A 263 -33.49 -5.36 -10.87
C THR A 263 -33.04 -6.61 -11.61
N THR A 264 -31.94 -6.47 -12.37
CA THR A 264 -31.25 -7.58 -13.01
C THR A 264 -29.75 -7.37 -12.86
N HIS A 265 -29.09 -8.31 -12.21
CA HIS A 265 -27.65 -8.32 -11.97
C HIS A 265 -27.18 -9.73 -11.62
N ASP A 266 -25.87 -9.87 -11.45
CA ASP A 266 -25.23 -11.10 -10.98
C ASP A 266 -24.42 -10.94 -9.69
N LEU A 267 -24.70 -9.85 -8.96
CA LEU A 267 -24.16 -9.60 -7.63
C LEU A 267 -24.56 -10.69 -6.62
N VAL A 268 -23.67 -10.97 -5.66
CA VAL A 268 -23.88 -11.95 -4.59
C VAL A 268 -23.95 -11.23 -3.24
N GLN A 269 -25.02 -11.46 -2.48
CA GLN A 269 -25.16 -10.89 -1.14
C GLN A 269 -24.36 -11.73 -0.13
N GLN A 270 -23.39 -11.10 0.55
CA GLN A 270 -22.58 -11.72 1.60
C GLN A 270 -22.23 -10.70 2.68
N ASN A 271 -22.35 -11.09 3.95
CA ASN A 271 -22.06 -10.26 5.12
C ASN A 271 -22.75 -8.88 5.08
N GLY A 272 -24.01 -8.85 4.61
CA GLY A 272 -24.80 -7.63 4.52
C GLY A 272 -24.45 -6.69 3.36
N ARG A 273 -23.55 -7.06 2.44
CA ARG A 273 -23.22 -6.29 1.22
C ARG A 273 -23.45 -7.11 -0.03
N TYR A 274 -23.76 -6.44 -1.14
CA TYR A 274 -23.73 -7.05 -2.46
C TYR A 274 -22.33 -6.92 -3.06
N TRP A 275 -21.82 -8.01 -3.60
CA TRP A 275 -20.49 -8.09 -4.18
C TRP A 275 -20.59 -8.44 -5.65
N SER A 276 -19.70 -7.88 -6.47
CA SER A 276 -19.49 -8.36 -7.83
C SER A 276 -19.06 -9.82 -7.85
N LYS A 277 -19.24 -10.49 -8.98
CA LYS A 277 -18.51 -11.75 -9.21
C LYS A 277 -17.00 -11.49 -9.21
N PRO A 278 -16.20 -12.44 -8.72
CA PRO A 278 -14.76 -12.35 -8.81
C PRO A 278 -14.30 -12.19 -10.27
N GLN A 279 -13.38 -11.26 -10.48
CA GLN A 279 -12.72 -10.97 -11.75
C GLN A 279 -11.27 -11.43 -11.66
N SER A 280 -10.80 -12.15 -12.68
CA SER A 280 -9.38 -12.52 -12.78
C SER A 280 -8.56 -11.29 -13.17
N VAL A 281 -7.53 -11.01 -12.38
CA VAL A 281 -6.68 -9.83 -12.51
C VAL A 281 -5.23 -10.26 -12.52
N VAL A 282 -4.49 -9.79 -13.53
CA VAL A 282 -3.04 -10.01 -13.68
C VAL A 282 -2.39 -8.68 -13.98
N LEU A 283 -1.53 -8.19 -13.10
CA LEU A 283 -0.90 -6.87 -13.22
C LEU A 283 0.62 -6.96 -13.11
N LYS A 284 1.33 -6.29 -14.02
CA LYS A 284 2.78 -6.10 -13.95
C LYS A 284 3.15 -5.09 -12.85
N PRO A 285 4.40 -5.08 -12.37
CA PRO A 285 4.87 -4.06 -11.43
C PRO A 285 4.54 -2.64 -11.91
N GLY A 286 3.90 -1.84 -11.05
CA GLY A 286 3.50 -0.46 -11.36
C GLY A 286 2.33 -0.31 -12.34
N GLU A 287 1.72 -1.39 -12.81
CA GLU A 287 0.62 -1.33 -13.78
C GLU A 287 -0.68 -0.82 -13.14
N TYR A 288 -1.35 0.09 -13.87
CA TYR A 288 -2.74 0.48 -13.63
C TYR A 288 -3.65 -0.18 -14.67
N ARG A 289 -4.78 -0.74 -14.25
CA ARG A 289 -5.76 -1.33 -15.17
C ARG A 289 -7.18 -1.13 -14.70
N PHE A 290 -8.05 -0.69 -15.61
CA PHE A 290 -9.50 -0.67 -15.39
C PHE A 290 -10.10 -2.07 -15.58
N VAL A 291 -10.93 -2.47 -14.61
CA VAL A 291 -11.69 -3.72 -14.64
C VAL A 291 -13.16 -3.38 -14.42
N LYS A 292 -14.03 -3.96 -15.25
CA LYS A 292 -15.48 -3.91 -15.07
C LYS A 292 -15.89 -4.96 -14.05
N PHE A 293 -16.46 -4.54 -12.92
CA PHE A 293 -16.87 -5.44 -11.84
C PHE A 293 -18.34 -5.81 -11.90
N ALA A 294 -19.23 -4.86 -12.20
CA ALA A 294 -20.66 -5.13 -12.16
C ALA A 294 -21.44 -4.39 -13.24
N THR A 295 -22.60 -4.94 -13.58
CA THR A 295 -23.67 -4.22 -14.28
C THR A 295 -24.97 -4.52 -13.59
N VAL A 296 -25.66 -3.48 -13.16
CA VAL A 296 -26.99 -3.58 -12.53
C VAL A 296 -27.97 -2.80 -13.39
N ARG A 297 -29.03 -3.48 -13.82
CA ARG A 297 -30.14 -2.86 -14.54
C ARG A 297 -31.31 -2.67 -13.61
N TYR A 298 -31.92 -1.49 -13.65
CA TYR A 298 -33.05 -1.12 -12.80
C TYR A 298 -34.29 -0.80 -13.64
N GLN A 299 -35.45 -1.17 -13.11
CA GLN A 299 -36.78 -0.88 -13.60
C GLN A 299 -37.58 -0.26 -12.45
N ILE A 300 -37.63 1.07 -12.41
CA ILE A 300 -38.25 1.82 -11.30
C ILE A 300 -39.62 2.32 -11.72
N ASN A 301 -40.67 1.82 -11.08
CA ASN A 301 -42.05 2.24 -11.33
C ASN A 301 -42.34 3.58 -10.63
N ILE A 302 -42.69 4.61 -11.42
CA ILE A 302 -43.01 5.96 -10.94
C ILE A 302 -44.50 6.30 -11.13
N GLY A 303 -45.36 5.28 -11.23
CA GLY A 303 -46.79 5.44 -11.43
C GLY A 303 -47.13 6.24 -12.68
N SER A 304 -48.20 7.02 -12.65
CA SER A 304 -48.65 7.88 -13.77
C SER A 304 -47.88 9.20 -13.88
N GLY A 305 -46.77 9.35 -13.15
CA GLY A 305 -45.98 10.58 -13.11
C GLY A 305 -45.50 11.05 -14.49
N SER A 306 -45.32 12.36 -14.64
CA SER A 306 -44.62 12.91 -15.79
C SER A 306 -43.13 12.90 -15.54
N VAL A 307 -42.38 12.20 -16.40
CA VAL A 307 -40.92 12.31 -16.45
C VAL A 307 -40.61 13.63 -17.14
N GLY A 308 -40.13 14.62 -16.39
CA GLY A 308 -39.62 15.87 -16.96
C GLY A 308 -38.39 15.62 -17.84
N GLY A 309 -37.99 16.62 -18.64
CA GLY A 309 -36.78 16.48 -19.49
C GLY A 309 -35.50 16.23 -18.70
N ASN A 310 -35.46 16.69 -17.43
CA ASN A 310 -34.32 16.59 -16.52
C ASN A 310 -34.79 16.14 -15.13
N PHE A 311 -33.94 15.42 -14.40
CA PHE A 311 -34.08 15.10 -12.97
C PHE A 311 -32.71 14.95 -12.32
N THR A 312 -32.63 15.08 -11.00
CA THR A 312 -31.36 15.02 -10.26
C THR A 312 -31.34 13.82 -9.33
N LEU A 313 -30.36 12.93 -9.50
CA LEU A 313 -30.04 11.89 -8.51
C LEU A 313 -29.05 12.47 -7.51
N SER A 314 -29.36 12.43 -6.22
CA SER A 314 -28.44 12.88 -5.16
C SER A 314 -27.93 11.69 -4.37
N GLU A 315 -26.69 11.78 -3.91
CA GLU A 315 -26.09 10.89 -2.92
C GLU A 315 -25.70 11.75 -1.73
N ASP A 316 -26.19 11.41 -0.54
CA ASP A 316 -25.78 12.13 0.67
C ASP A 316 -24.26 11.98 0.86
N LEU A 317 -23.63 13.03 1.39
CA LEU A 317 -22.17 13.05 1.57
C LEU A 317 -21.72 11.84 2.40
N GLY A 318 -20.99 10.94 1.74
CA GLY A 318 -20.44 9.77 2.38
C GLY A 318 -21.41 8.63 2.62
N ALA A 319 -22.57 8.63 1.95
CA ALA A 319 -23.61 7.62 2.07
C ALA A 319 -23.22 6.24 1.53
N ALA A 320 -22.23 6.19 0.63
CA ALA A 320 -21.66 4.96 0.10
C ALA A 320 -20.19 4.86 0.49
N GLY A 321 -19.69 3.63 0.60
CA GLY A 321 -18.26 3.34 0.62
C GLY A 321 -17.86 2.47 -0.55
N LEU A 322 -16.75 1.76 -0.37
CA LEU A 322 -16.26 0.73 -1.26
C LEU A 322 -15.47 -0.28 -0.44
N SER A 323 -15.64 -1.56 -0.72
CA SER A 323 -14.76 -2.62 -0.26
C SER A 323 -14.22 -3.40 -1.45
N MET A 324 -12.97 -3.81 -1.38
CA MET A 324 -12.37 -4.75 -2.33
C MET A 324 -12.02 -6.04 -1.62
N ARG A 325 -12.32 -7.16 -2.28
CA ARG A 325 -11.77 -8.47 -1.98
C ARG A 325 -10.67 -8.86 -2.94
N TRP A 326 -9.70 -9.59 -2.41
CA TRP A 326 -8.65 -10.27 -3.17
C TRP A 326 -8.53 -11.69 -2.65
N ASN A 327 -8.77 -12.69 -3.51
CA ASN A 327 -8.78 -14.11 -3.15
C ASN A 327 -9.64 -14.38 -1.90
N ASP A 328 -10.89 -13.90 -1.94
CA ASP A 328 -11.92 -14.01 -0.88
C ASP A 328 -11.72 -13.15 0.38
N ASP A 329 -10.52 -12.61 0.61
CA ASP A 329 -10.21 -11.73 1.74
C ASP A 329 -10.52 -10.26 1.43
N GLU A 330 -11.18 -9.55 2.35
CA GLU A 330 -11.44 -8.10 2.21
C GLU A 330 -10.15 -7.31 2.52
N VAL A 331 -9.44 -6.90 1.47
CA VAL A 331 -8.12 -6.26 1.53
C VAL A 331 -8.15 -4.74 1.42
N GLU A 332 -9.30 -4.14 1.10
CA GLU A 332 -9.45 -2.68 1.09
C GLU A 332 -10.86 -2.26 1.51
N ARG A 333 -10.95 -1.19 2.30
CA ARG A 333 -12.22 -0.56 2.71
C ARG A 333 -12.06 0.95 2.69
N ILE A 334 -12.92 1.59 1.92
CA ILE A 334 -13.14 3.03 1.92
C ILE A 334 -14.52 3.22 2.55
N PRO A 335 -14.61 3.71 3.81
CA PRO A 335 -15.88 3.77 4.51
C PRO A 335 -16.85 4.76 3.87
N SER A 336 -16.32 5.75 3.16
CA SER A 336 -17.07 6.89 2.66
C SER A 336 -16.46 7.40 1.36
N ILE A 337 -17.26 7.41 0.30
CA ILE A 337 -16.97 8.05 -0.98
C ILE A 337 -18.01 9.14 -1.24
N THR A 338 -17.58 10.16 -1.97
CA THR A 338 -18.43 11.27 -2.41
C THR A 338 -18.17 11.42 -3.88
N ARG A 339 -19.09 10.89 -4.71
CA ARG A 339 -18.93 10.92 -6.17
C ARG A 339 -19.16 12.30 -6.75
N GLU A 340 -20.13 13.04 -6.19
CA GLU A 340 -20.43 14.43 -6.53
C GLU A 340 -21.11 15.09 -5.32
N SER A 341 -20.57 16.21 -4.84
CA SER A 341 -21.06 16.88 -3.62
C SER A 341 -22.32 17.71 -3.86
N THR A 342 -22.65 17.99 -5.12
CA THR A 342 -23.78 18.85 -5.52
C THR A 342 -24.95 18.08 -6.12
N GLY A 343 -24.87 16.75 -6.17
CA GLY A 343 -25.86 15.89 -6.83
C GLY A 343 -25.66 15.77 -8.35
N LEU A 344 -26.17 14.68 -8.91
CA LEU A 344 -26.04 14.31 -10.31
C LEU A 344 -27.28 14.72 -11.11
N THR A 345 -27.14 15.71 -11.99
CA THR A 345 -28.24 16.08 -12.89
C THR A 345 -28.22 15.21 -14.16
N PHE A 346 -29.30 14.46 -14.36
CA PHE A 346 -29.54 13.66 -15.55
C PHE A 346 -30.51 14.37 -16.49
N ILE A 347 -30.13 14.36 -17.76
CA ILE A 347 -30.93 14.83 -18.88
C ILE A 347 -31.15 13.59 -19.74
N ALA A 348 -32.38 13.39 -20.21
CA ALA A 348 -32.85 12.12 -20.79
C ALA A 348 -32.02 11.57 -21.98
N SER A 349 -31.07 12.34 -22.52
CA SER A 349 -30.21 11.99 -23.65
C SER A 349 -28.72 11.85 -23.32
N PHE A 350 -28.32 12.04 -22.06
CA PHE A 350 -26.90 12.09 -21.69
C PHE A 350 -26.53 10.99 -20.69
N ARG A 351 -25.65 10.09 -21.15
CA ARG A 351 -24.88 9.19 -20.28
C ARG A 351 -23.98 10.00 -19.35
N LYS A 352 -23.78 9.51 -18.13
CA LYS A 352 -22.92 10.17 -17.15
C LYS A 352 -21.90 9.20 -16.57
N TYR A 353 -20.69 9.71 -16.36
CA TYR A 353 -19.57 8.98 -15.76
C TYR A 353 -19.12 9.75 -14.52
N PHE A 354 -18.87 9.04 -13.42
CA PHE A 354 -18.31 9.65 -12.21
C PHE A 354 -17.22 8.77 -11.63
N GLY A 355 -16.00 9.31 -11.63
CA GLY A 355 -14.82 8.71 -11.04
C GLY A 355 -14.45 9.36 -9.71
N LYS A 356 -13.98 8.56 -8.75
CA LYS A 356 -13.32 9.05 -7.54
C LYS A 356 -12.03 8.28 -7.31
N ALA A 357 -10.97 9.00 -6.98
CA ALA A 357 -9.73 8.39 -6.53
C ALA A 357 -9.84 7.88 -5.10
N CYS A 358 -9.30 6.69 -4.89
CA CYS A 358 -9.51 5.84 -3.74
C CYS A 358 -8.31 5.77 -2.78
N ILE A 359 -7.10 6.01 -3.29
CA ILE A 359 -5.86 5.96 -2.50
C ILE A 359 -5.77 7.19 -1.56
N PRO A 360 -5.45 7.02 -0.26
CA PRO A 360 -5.16 8.14 0.64
C PRO A 360 -4.02 9.00 0.09
N GLY A 361 -4.24 10.31 -0.05
CA GLY A 361 -3.33 11.20 -0.78
C GLY A 361 -3.73 11.43 -2.24
N HIS A 362 -4.64 10.62 -2.78
CA HIS A 362 -5.28 10.82 -4.08
C HIS A 362 -6.76 11.24 -3.96
N SER A 363 -7.31 11.33 -2.75
CA SER A 363 -8.72 11.65 -2.55
C SER A 363 -9.00 13.16 -2.65
N TYR A 364 -10.07 13.51 -3.38
CA TYR A 364 -10.67 14.84 -3.33
C TYR A 364 -11.56 14.91 -2.07
N GLY A 365 -11.05 15.56 -1.03
CA GLY A 365 -11.85 16.06 0.09
C GLY A 365 -12.23 17.51 -0.16
N PRO A 366 -13.45 17.96 0.20
CA PRO A 366 -13.70 19.39 0.30
C PRO A 366 -12.99 19.92 1.55
N PHE A 367 -12.66 21.22 1.55
CA PHE A 367 -12.17 22.07 2.65
C PHE A 367 -10.67 22.46 2.65
N GLY A 368 -10.40 23.65 2.11
CA GLY A 368 -9.22 24.46 2.43
C GLY A 368 -8.06 24.43 1.42
N ASP A 369 -6.88 24.86 1.88
CA ASP A 369 -5.64 25.05 1.11
C ASP A 369 -4.87 23.75 0.80
N PHE A 370 -5.50 22.58 0.98
CA PHE A 370 -4.82 21.28 0.96
C PHE A 370 -5.36 20.38 -0.16
N ILE A 371 -4.49 20.05 -1.12
CA ILE A 371 -4.67 18.90 -2.02
C ILE A 371 -3.35 18.13 -2.04
N ASN A 372 -3.42 16.82 -1.79
CA ASN A 372 -2.23 15.96 -1.78
C ASN A 372 -1.69 15.73 -3.21
N ASN A 373 -0.38 15.51 -3.37
CA ASN A 373 0.23 15.29 -4.68
C ASN A 373 -0.19 13.93 -5.24
N MET A 374 -0.75 13.95 -6.44
CA MET A 374 -1.51 12.85 -7.05
C MET A 374 -0.64 11.83 -7.81
N GLY A 375 0.69 12.02 -7.83
CA GLY A 375 1.64 11.17 -8.57
C GLY A 375 2.76 10.58 -7.73
N ASP A 376 2.87 10.97 -6.46
CA ASP A 376 3.80 10.37 -5.50
C ASP A 376 3.20 10.50 -4.08
N PRO A 377 2.72 9.41 -3.47
CA PRO A 377 2.13 9.46 -2.12
C PRO A 377 3.14 9.85 -1.03
N ARG A 378 4.44 10.00 -1.36
CA ARG A 378 5.50 10.49 -0.44
C ARG A 378 5.64 12.02 -0.46
N ILE A 379 4.96 12.72 -1.36
CA ILE A 379 5.08 14.17 -1.54
C ILE A 379 3.73 14.82 -1.21
N ALA A 380 3.70 15.77 -0.28
CA ALA A 380 2.56 16.67 -0.06
C ALA A 380 3.01 18.10 -0.36
N HIS A 381 2.30 18.84 -1.20
CA HIS A 381 2.56 20.27 -1.46
C HIS A 381 1.31 21.10 -1.14
N TYR A 382 1.54 22.34 -0.70
CA TYR A 382 0.51 23.36 -0.55
C TYR A 382 0.15 23.92 -1.93
N ILE A 383 -1.14 24.09 -2.21
CA ILE A 383 -1.59 24.95 -3.31
C ILE A 383 -1.47 26.39 -2.80
N PRO A 384 -0.61 27.25 -3.37
CA PRO A 384 -0.57 28.65 -3.00
C PRO A 384 -1.90 29.33 -3.40
N PHE A 385 -2.80 29.46 -2.42
CA PHE A 385 -4.03 30.21 -2.58
C PHE A 385 -3.71 31.70 -2.61
N ASN A 386 -3.68 32.31 -3.79
CA ASN A 386 -3.37 33.75 -3.92
C ASN A 386 -4.60 34.64 -3.58
N GLY A 387 -5.39 34.24 -2.57
CA GLY A 387 -6.53 35.01 -2.04
C GLY A 387 -7.79 35.06 -2.90
N VAL A 388 -7.90 34.27 -3.97
CA VAL A 388 -9.07 34.27 -4.88
C VAL A 388 -9.82 32.93 -4.78
N ALA A 389 -11.11 32.98 -4.45
CA ALA A 389 -11.96 31.80 -4.36
C ALA A 389 -11.95 30.97 -5.66
N VAL A 390 -11.78 29.65 -5.53
CA VAL A 390 -11.73 28.72 -6.67
C VAL A 390 -13.10 28.69 -7.34
N GLY A 391 -13.11 28.91 -8.65
CA GLY A 391 -14.30 28.84 -9.47
C GLY A 391 -13.98 28.31 -10.86
N PRO A 392 -14.98 27.88 -11.65
CA PRO A 392 -14.80 27.31 -12.98
C PRO A 392 -14.05 28.23 -13.96
N ALA A 393 -14.00 29.54 -13.68
CA ALA A 393 -13.29 30.54 -14.47
C ALA A 393 -11.80 30.73 -14.09
N ASN A 394 -11.39 30.35 -12.87
CA ASN A 394 -10.06 30.69 -12.32
C ASN A 394 -9.15 29.48 -12.10
N GLY A 395 -9.49 28.34 -12.70
CA GLY A 395 -8.64 27.15 -12.74
C GLY A 395 -9.05 26.12 -11.70
N ILE A 396 -9.51 24.97 -12.20
CA ILE A 396 -9.42 23.70 -11.47
C ILE A 396 -7.92 23.40 -11.26
N PRO A 397 -7.47 22.78 -10.16
CA PRO A 397 -6.05 22.52 -9.81
C PRO A 397 -5.22 21.68 -10.82
N LEU A 398 -5.69 21.50 -12.05
CA LEU A 398 -4.97 20.84 -13.14
C LEU A 398 -3.69 21.61 -13.51
N GLY A 399 -3.66 22.94 -13.35
CA GLY A 399 -2.52 23.79 -13.72
C GLY A 399 -1.25 23.55 -12.90
N GLU A 400 -1.36 23.24 -11.61
CA GLU A 400 -0.19 22.96 -10.75
C GLU A 400 0.33 21.53 -10.89
N ASN A 401 -0.51 20.62 -11.38
CA ASN A 401 -0.11 19.28 -11.82
C ASN A 401 0.49 19.27 -13.23
N SER A 402 0.47 20.42 -13.92
CA SER A 402 1.02 20.57 -15.26
C SER A 402 2.54 20.83 -15.23
N PHE A 403 3.25 20.35 -16.24
CA PHE A 403 4.64 20.80 -16.46
C PHE A 403 4.63 22.33 -16.72
N PRO A 404 5.59 23.11 -16.21
CA PRO A 404 6.85 22.72 -15.56
C PRO A 404 6.83 22.65 -14.01
N ASN A 405 5.70 22.95 -13.37
CA ASN A 405 5.67 23.13 -11.91
C ASN A 405 5.70 21.81 -11.10
N ASN A 406 5.43 20.67 -11.75
CA ASN A 406 5.52 19.34 -11.15
C ASN A 406 6.49 18.45 -11.95
N ILE A 407 7.62 18.09 -11.31
CA ILE A 407 8.82 17.47 -11.93
C ILE A 407 8.84 15.94 -11.88
N SER A 408 7.78 15.26 -11.40
CA SER A 408 7.77 13.79 -11.32
C SER A 408 7.61 13.13 -12.71
N PRO A 409 8.58 12.30 -13.15
CA PRO A 409 8.60 11.72 -14.49
C PRO A 409 7.57 10.60 -14.72
N ASN A 410 6.88 10.12 -13.68
CA ASN A 410 5.89 9.03 -13.74
C ASN A 410 4.45 9.48 -13.46
N ARG A 411 4.14 10.76 -13.68
CA ARG A 411 2.85 11.37 -13.34
C ARG A 411 1.66 10.76 -14.10
N ARG A 412 0.51 10.66 -13.40
CA ARG A 412 -0.82 10.42 -13.98
C ARG A 412 -1.75 11.55 -13.57
N ASN A 413 -2.52 12.08 -14.54
CA ASN A 413 -3.61 13.01 -14.26
C ASN A 413 -4.79 12.21 -13.71
N ILE A 414 -5.20 12.48 -12.47
CA ILE A 414 -6.43 11.92 -11.88
C ILE A 414 -7.63 12.66 -12.45
N ARG A 415 -8.64 11.91 -12.89
CA ARG A 415 -9.66 12.38 -13.85
C ARG A 415 -10.98 12.67 -13.14
N PHE A 416 -11.47 13.91 -13.19
CA PHE A 416 -12.76 14.30 -12.60
C PHE A 416 -13.88 14.33 -13.65
N GLN A 417 -15.05 13.81 -13.28
CA GLN A 417 -16.29 13.85 -14.05
C GLN A 417 -16.23 13.24 -15.47
N THR A 418 -16.08 14.05 -16.51
CA THR A 418 -16.61 13.77 -17.86
C THR A 418 -15.54 13.77 -18.94
N ILE A 419 -14.56 12.87 -18.85
CA ILE A 419 -13.48 12.76 -19.85
C ILE A 419 -13.43 11.40 -20.57
N TYR A 420 -14.20 10.39 -20.14
CA TYR A 420 -14.26 9.10 -20.86
C TYR A 420 -15.19 9.14 -22.08
N SER A 421 -15.82 10.28 -22.40
CA SER A 421 -16.65 10.41 -23.61
C SER A 421 -15.86 10.23 -24.91
N SER A 422 -14.53 10.35 -24.88
CA SER A 422 -13.63 10.15 -26.02
C SER A 422 -12.77 8.88 -25.92
N ASP A 423 -12.73 8.23 -24.76
CA ASP A 423 -11.99 6.97 -24.59
C ASP A 423 -12.91 5.84 -25.08
N SER A 424 -12.81 5.54 -26.37
CA SER A 424 -13.51 4.42 -27.00
C SER A 424 -13.01 3.10 -26.39
N GLY A 425 -13.84 2.52 -25.53
CA GLY A 425 -13.74 1.12 -25.12
C GLY A 425 -14.20 0.18 -26.22
#